data_AF-A0A7S2GTQ4-F1
#
_entry.id   AF-A0A7S2GTQ4-F1
#
_cell.length_a   1.000
_cell.length_b   1.000
_cell.length_c   1.000
_cell.angle_alpha   90.00
_cell.angle_beta   90.00
_cell.angle_gamma   90.00
#
_symmetry.space_group_name_H-M   'P 1'
#
loop_
_entity.id
_entity.type
_entity.pdbx_description
1 polymer ?
#
loop_
_entity_poly.entity_id
_entity_poly.type
_entity_poly.pdbx_seq_one_letter_code
_entity_poly.pdbx_strand_id
1 'polypeptide(L)'
;MAAASVIIICWRHSPLYWTLRNREYYEVEGLIRSVSSGAIAPVKGSYIVEMLENGERIMPRQDTHHRAFWRSSELQAIFNALRAKFGTTEATRRFCKLFVAFSYRWLSITEPDPDMFHLTRVGEAAKLYIKSQSKSMGIKQLVFAPLGIENVDFALLWDWTSLFQARSRKSGHRTAKQSMLYRKGISYASIWYGHAHTVTWMNTAMPATVSPTHVKYTASGWCWAESRVSATLKPHGQLVDLGSVDVG
;
A
#
# COMPACT_ATOMS: atom_id res chain seq x y z
N MET A 1 27.12 -8.74 14.73
CA MET A 1 25.99 -7.81 14.47
C MET A 1 26.41 -6.35 14.19
N ALA A 2 27.70 -5.97 14.20
CA ALA A 2 28.11 -4.57 14.00
C ALA A 2 28.35 -4.17 12.52
N ALA A 3 28.79 -5.11 11.65
CA ALA A 3 29.21 -4.78 10.29
C ALA A 3 28.06 -4.34 9.36
N ALA A 4 26.88 -4.96 9.46
CA ALA A 4 25.72 -4.58 8.64
C ALA A 4 25.21 -3.18 8.97
N SER A 5 25.22 -2.79 10.25
CA SER A 5 24.82 -1.46 10.71
C SER A 5 25.80 -0.38 10.23
N VAL A 6 27.10 -0.66 10.24
CA VAL A 6 28.13 0.29 9.76
C VAL A 6 28.06 0.45 8.23
N ILE A 7 27.84 -0.63 7.48
CA ILE A 7 27.69 -0.57 6.02
C ILE A 7 26.45 0.24 5.62
N ILE A 8 25.32 0.08 6.31
CA ILE A 8 24.09 0.87 6.06
C ILE A 8 24.33 2.36 6.37
N ILE A 9 25.06 2.67 7.44
CA ILE A 9 25.39 4.05 7.81
C ILE A 9 26.33 4.66 6.76
N CYS A 10 27.44 3.99 6.42
CA CYS A 10 28.40 4.45 5.42
C CYS A 10 27.76 4.62 4.02
N TRP A 11 26.84 3.73 3.64
CA TRP A 11 26.10 3.85 2.39
C TRP A 11 25.16 5.07 2.39
N ARG A 12 24.45 5.36 3.48
CA ARG A 12 23.57 6.55 3.60
C ARG A 12 24.32 7.89 3.59
N HIS A 13 25.61 7.89 3.93
CA HIS A 13 26.48 9.07 3.90
C HIS A 13 27.31 9.18 2.60
N SER A 14 27.20 8.22 1.69
CA SER A 14 27.93 8.24 0.41
C SER A 14 27.29 9.21 -0.60
N PRO A 15 28.07 10.03 -1.32
CA PRO A 15 27.57 10.86 -2.42
C PRO A 15 26.86 10.02 -3.50
N LEU A 16 27.32 8.79 -3.72
CA LEU A 16 26.74 7.85 -4.68
C LEU A 16 25.30 7.45 -4.29
N TYR A 17 25.01 7.31 -2.99
CA TYR A 17 23.64 7.10 -2.51
C TYR A 17 22.77 8.31 -2.84
N TRP A 18 23.25 9.53 -2.62
CA TRP A 18 22.49 10.74 -2.95
C TRP A 18 22.26 10.94 -4.45
N THR A 19 23.18 10.48 -5.30
CA THR A 19 23.08 10.55 -6.77
C THR A 19 22.20 9.43 -7.35
N LEU A 20 22.25 8.21 -6.80
CA LEU A 20 21.43 7.06 -7.23
C LEU A 20 20.08 6.98 -6.52
N ARG A 21 19.87 7.78 -5.48
CA ARG A 21 18.58 7.96 -4.82
C ARG A 21 17.65 8.63 -5.80
N ASN A 22 16.91 7.81 -6.56
CA ASN A 22 15.71 8.30 -7.19
C ASN A 22 14.80 8.80 -6.05
N ARG A 23 14.70 10.14 -5.94
CA ARG A 23 14.07 10.84 -4.81
C ARG A 23 12.65 10.34 -4.57
N GLU A 24 11.99 9.86 -5.62
CA GLU A 24 10.64 9.29 -5.58
C GLU A 24 10.47 8.12 -4.59
N TYR A 25 11.52 7.34 -4.28
CA TYR A 25 11.44 6.20 -3.34
C TYR A 25 11.74 6.57 -1.89
N TYR A 26 12.03 7.84 -1.59
CA TYR A 26 12.40 8.26 -0.25
C TYR A 26 11.78 9.60 0.16
N GLU A 27 11.21 10.35 -0.79
CA GLU A 27 10.51 11.60 -0.56
C GLU A 27 9.01 11.41 -0.81
N VAL A 28 8.22 12.14 -0.02
CA VAL A 28 6.74 12.07 -0.05
C VAL A 28 6.14 12.47 -1.40
N GLU A 29 6.84 13.30 -2.16
CA GLU A 29 6.36 13.89 -3.40
C GLU A 29 5.88 12.85 -4.42
N GLY A 30 6.62 11.75 -4.58
CA GLY A 30 6.23 10.66 -5.50
C GLY A 30 4.89 10.01 -5.10
N LEU A 31 4.70 9.80 -3.79
CA LEU A 31 3.46 9.24 -3.24
C LEU A 31 2.29 10.20 -3.43
N ILE A 32 2.42 11.48 -3.07
CA ILE A 32 1.34 12.47 -3.25
C ILE A 32 1.01 12.66 -4.73
N ARG A 33 2.01 12.77 -5.60
CA ARG A 33 1.83 12.93 -7.04
C ARG A 33 1.08 11.76 -7.68
N SER A 34 1.30 10.55 -7.18
CA SER A 34 0.56 9.38 -7.65
C SER A 34 -0.95 9.51 -7.43
N VAL A 35 -1.35 10.15 -6.32
CA VAL A 35 -2.76 10.40 -5.97
C VAL A 35 -3.30 11.65 -6.66
N SER A 36 -2.57 12.77 -6.62
CA SER A 36 -3.03 14.05 -7.17
C SER A 36 -3.19 14.03 -8.70
N SER A 37 -2.42 13.19 -9.39
CA SER A 37 -2.58 12.96 -10.83
C SER A 37 -3.85 12.17 -11.19
N GLY A 38 -4.54 11.61 -10.20
CA GLY A 38 -5.66 10.70 -10.39
C GLY A 38 -5.27 9.32 -10.91
N ALA A 39 -3.96 9.00 -10.99
CA ALA A 39 -3.50 7.71 -11.48
C ALA A 39 -3.75 6.59 -10.47
N ILE A 40 -3.54 6.85 -9.18
CA ILE A 40 -3.87 5.95 -8.08
C ILE A 40 -4.99 6.56 -7.24
N ALA A 41 -6.00 5.76 -6.90
CA ALA A 41 -7.01 6.09 -5.90
C ALA A 41 -6.79 5.22 -4.64
N PRO A 42 -6.13 5.74 -3.60
CA PRO A 42 -5.86 4.93 -2.42
C PRO A 42 -7.15 4.67 -1.65
N VAL A 43 -7.43 3.41 -1.36
CA VAL A 43 -8.60 2.99 -0.59
C VAL A 43 -8.38 3.31 0.88
N LYS A 44 -9.40 3.83 1.56
CA LYS A 44 -9.41 4.03 3.00
C LYS A 44 -9.42 2.66 3.68
N GLY A 45 -8.55 2.46 4.66
CA GLY A 45 -8.53 1.26 5.48
C GLY A 45 -9.86 1.00 6.17
N SER A 46 -10.53 2.06 6.65
CA SER A 46 -11.88 1.97 7.21
C SER A 46 -12.91 1.40 6.24
N TYR A 47 -12.82 1.71 4.94
CA TYR A 47 -13.69 1.12 3.92
C TYR A 47 -13.44 -0.38 3.75
N ILE A 48 -12.18 -0.83 3.81
CA ILE A 48 -11.88 -2.27 3.75
C ILE A 48 -12.51 -3.02 4.93
N VAL A 49 -12.43 -2.44 6.13
CA VAL A 49 -13.06 -2.99 7.34
C VAL A 49 -14.58 -3.08 7.16
N GLU A 50 -15.21 -2.02 6.67
CA GLU A 50 -16.65 -1.99 6.39
C GLU A 50 -17.06 -3.10 5.40
N MET A 51 -16.33 -3.27 4.30
CA MET A 51 -16.63 -4.31 3.30
C MET A 51 -16.53 -5.71 3.91
N LEU A 52 -15.51 -5.96 4.74
CA LEU A 52 -15.38 -7.22 5.45
C LEU A 52 -16.55 -7.45 6.41
N GLU A 53 -16.90 -6.45 7.23
CA GLU A 53 -17.98 -6.55 8.22
C GLU A 53 -19.36 -6.75 7.60
N ASN A 54 -19.59 -6.16 6.43
CA ASN A 54 -20.84 -6.34 5.67
C ASN A 54 -20.86 -7.63 4.83
N GLY A 55 -19.75 -8.37 4.74
CA GLY A 55 -19.62 -9.52 3.84
C GLY A 55 -19.70 -9.13 2.36
N GLU A 56 -19.30 -7.90 2.02
CA GLU A 56 -19.36 -7.35 0.67
C GLU A 56 -18.01 -7.44 -0.04
N ARG A 57 -18.04 -7.76 -1.33
CA ARG A 57 -16.84 -7.82 -2.16
C ARG A 57 -16.32 -6.43 -2.48
N ILE A 58 -14.99 -6.32 -2.53
CA ILE A 58 -14.34 -5.14 -3.06
C ILE A 58 -14.56 -5.04 -4.58
N MET A 59 -15.05 -3.89 -5.02
CA MET A 59 -15.32 -3.61 -6.43
C MET A 59 -14.08 -3.06 -7.16
N PRO A 60 -14.01 -3.17 -8.50
CA PRO A 60 -12.97 -2.49 -9.27
C PRO A 60 -13.13 -0.97 -9.14
N ARG A 61 -12.05 -0.23 -9.37
CA ARG A 61 -12.01 1.23 -9.15
C ARG A 61 -13.21 1.99 -9.70
N GLN A 62 -13.56 1.75 -10.97
CA GLN A 62 -14.65 2.46 -11.65
C GLN A 62 -16.05 2.17 -11.08
N ASP A 63 -16.21 1.09 -10.32
CA ASP A 63 -17.50 0.70 -9.71
C ASP A 63 -17.53 0.99 -8.20
N THR A 64 -16.41 1.46 -7.63
CA THR A 64 -16.27 1.74 -6.20
C THR A 64 -16.73 3.16 -5.89
N HIS A 65 -17.49 3.32 -4.81
CA HIS A 65 -18.01 4.63 -4.41
C HIS A 65 -16.86 5.58 -4.03
N HIS A 66 -16.95 6.85 -4.46
CA HIS A 66 -15.87 7.83 -4.27
C HIS A 66 -15.47 8.07 -2.81
N ARG A 67 -16.38 7.82 -1.85
CA ARG A 67 -16.10 7.89 -0.39
C ARG A 67 -15.03 6.92 0.08
N ALA A 68 -14.82 5.83 -0.66
CA ALA A 68 -13.84 4.80 -0.35
C ALA A 68 -12.40 5.30 -0.50
N PHE A 69 -12.18 6.44 -1.18
CA PHE A 69 -10.84 6.88 -1.55
C PHE A 69 -10.37 8.11 -0.77
N TRP A 70 -9.07 8.13 -0.48
CA TRP A 70 -8.39 9.35 -0.02
C TRP A 70 -8.27 10.37 -1.14
N ARG A 71 -8.45 11.65 -0.80
CA ARG A 71 -8.11 12.79 -1.65
C ARG A 71 -6.67 13.20 -1.41
N SER A 72 -5.99 13.66 -2.46
CA SER A 72 -4.62 14.17 -2.34
C SER A 72 -4.51 15.37 -1.40
N SER A 73 -5.55 16.20 -1.30
CA SER A 73 -5.59 17.35 -0.39
C SER A 73 -5.62 16.94 1.08
N GLU A 74 -6.36 15.88 1.44
CA GLU A 74 -6.38 15.33 2.80
C GLU A 74 -5.00 14.81 3.20
N LEU A 75 -4.36 14.04 2.30
CA LEU A 75 -3.01 13.52 2.49
C LEU A 75 -1.97 14.64 2.62
N GLN A 76 -2.04 15.66 1.75
CA GLN A 76 -1.13 16.80 1.80
C GLN A 76 -1.28 17.61 3.09
N ALA A 77 -2.51 17.80 3.59
CA ALA A 77 -2.76 18.51 4.84
C ALA A 77 -2.12 17.81 6.04
N ILE A 78 -2.26 16.48 6.12
CA ILE A 78 -1.62 15.67 7.17
C ILE A 78 -0.09 15.81 7.10
N PHE A 79 0.50 15.68 5.91
CA PHE A 79 1.95 15.82 5.75
C PHE A 79 2.45 17.21 6.15
N ASN A 80 1.76 18.27 5.72
CA ASN A 80 2.12 19.64 6.06
C ASN A 80 2.08 19.87 7.58
N ALA A 81 1.06 19.36 8.26
CA ALA A 81 0.93 19.46 9.70
C ALA A 81 2.05 18.70 10.45
N LEU A 82 2.38 17.48 10.01
CA LEU A 82 3.53 16.74 10.55
C LEU A 82 4.84 17.46 10.31
N ARG A 83 5.04 18.01 9.10
CA ARG A 83 6.25 18.75 8.72
C ARG A 83 6.44 19.99 9.56
N ALA A 84 5.37 20.75 9.81
CA ALA A 84 5.41 21.92 10.69
C ALA A 84 5.83 21.55 12.12
N LYS A 85 5.42 20.37 12.60
CA LYS A 85 5.69 19.93 13.98
C LYS A 85 7.04 19.24 14.19
N PHE A 86 7.50 18.47 13.21
CA PHE A 86 8.65 17.56 13.37
C PHE A 86 9.79 17.82 12.36
N GLY A 87 9.63 18.76 11.44
CA GLY A 87 10.53 18.95 10.32
C GLY A 87 10.36 17.89 9.22
N THR A 88 10.95 18.14 8.05
CA THR A 88 10.71 17.36 6.82
C THR A 88 11.10 15.88 6.97
N THR A 89 12.27 15.58 7.54
CA THR A 89 12.80 14.21 7.63
C THR A 89 11.92 13.31 8.48
N GLU A 90 11.58 13.76 9.69
CA GLU A 90 10.78 12.96 10.62
C GLU A 90 9.31 12.91 10.19
N ALA A 91 8.77 14.00 9.62
CA ALA A 91 7.45 13.99 9.01
C ALA A 91 7.36 12.97 7.87
N THR A 92 8.36 12.89 7.00
CA THR A 92 8.43 11.90 5.91
C THR A 92 8.39 10.47 6.47
N ARG A 93 9.25 10.16 7.45
CA ARG A 93 9.31 8.83 8.08
C ARG A 93 7.97 8.40 8.70
N ARG A 94 7.27 9.33 9.36
CA ARG A 94 5.96 9.09 9.98
C ARG A 94 4.85 8.99 8.96
N PHE A 95 4.75 9.99 8.08
CA PHE A 95 3.69 10.13 7.10
C PHE A 95 3.64 8.95 6.13
N CYS A 96 4.80 8.49 5.65
CA CYS A 96 4.85 7.37 4.71
C CYS A 96 4.30 6.06 5.29
N LYS A 97 4.16 5.91 6.62
CA LYS A 97 3.49 4.75 7.24
C LYS A 97 2.00 4.71 6.92
N LEU A 98 1.39 5.85 6.62
CA LEU A 98 -0.01 5.92 6.19
C LEU A 98 -0.22 5.19 4.87
N PHE A 99 0.82 5.00 4.05
CA PHE A 99 0.75 4.40 2.73
C PHE A 99 1.07 2.92 2.81
N VAL A 100 0.06 2.10 2.52
CA VAL A 100 0.12 0.64 2.52
C VAL A 100 -0.04 0.14 1.08
N ALA A 101 0.83 -0.75 0.62
CA ALA A 101 0.72 -1.44 -0.66
C ALA A 101 0.38 -2.91 -0.44
N PHE A 102 -0.58 -3.46 -1.19
CA PHE A 102 -1.00 -4.85 -1.07
C PHE A 102 -0.54 -5.69 -2.26
N SER A 103 0.43 -6.57 -2.04
CA SER A 103 0.94 -7.50 -3.04
C SER A 103 0.34 -8.89 -2.82
N TYR A 104 -0.30 -9.42 -3.86
CA TYR A 104 -1.01 -10.69 -3.79
C TYR A 104 -1.15 -11.30 -5.19
N ARG A 105 -1.59 -12.55 -5.25
CA ARG A 105 -1.84 -13.24 -6.51
C ARG A 105 -3.33 -13.21 -6.84
N TRP A 106 -3.67 -12.75 -8.03
CA TRP A 106 -5.04 -12.89 -8.54
C TRP A 106 -5.46 -14.38 -8.56
N LEU A 107 -6.60 -14.67 -7.94
CA LEU A 107 -7.16 -16.02 -7.83
C LEU A 107 -7.97 -16.43 -9.06
N SER A 108 -8.44 -15.47 -9.85
CA SER A 108 -9.11 -15.74 -11.13
C SER A 108 -8.64 -14.75 -12.21
N ILE A 109 -9.01 -15.04 -13.46
CA ILE A 109 -8.66 -14.19 -14.61
C ILE A 109 -9.49 -12.92 -14.69
N THR A 110 -10.73 -12.96 -14.18
CA THR A 110 -11.67 -11.85 -14.25
C THR A 110 -11.61 -10.97 -13.01
N GLU A 111 -11.42 -11.60 -11.85
CA GLU A 111 -11.46 -10.92 -10.55
C GLU A 111 -10.37 -11.43 -9.62
N PRO A 112 -9.70 -10.54 -8.89
CA PRO A 112 -8.57 -10.94 -8.06
C PRO A 112 -8.96 -11.82 -6.88
N ASP A 113 -10.16 -11.60 -6.32
CA ASP A 113 -10.59 -12.18 -5.05
C ASP A 113 -12.08 -12.54 -5.08
N PRO A 114 -12.49 -13.54 -5.88
CA PRO A 114 -13.90 -13.86 -6.07
C PRO A 114 -14.58 -14.29 -4.78
N ASP A 115 -13.87 -14.96 -3.87
CA ASP A 115 -14.43 -15.53 -2.64
C ASP A 115 -13.99 -14.79 -1.38
N MET A 116 -13.55 -13.53 -1.50
CA MET A 116 -13.14 -12.66 -0.39
C MET A 116 -12.00 -13.23 0.47
N PHE A 117 -11.20 -14.14 -0.08
CA PHE A 117 -10.07 -14.75 0.61
C PHE A 117 -9.01 -13.71 0.98
N HIS A 118 -8.67 -12.81 0.05
CA HIS A 118 -7.74 -11.72 0.32
C HIS A 118 -8.38 -10.65 1.21
N LEU A 119 -9.65 -10.29 0.95
CA LEU A 119 -10.38 -9.30 1.74
C LEU A 119 -10.46 -9.67 3.21
N THR A 120 -10.71 -10.95 3.54
CA THR A 120 -10.74 -11.42 4.93
C THR A 120 -9.43 -11.09 5.65
N ARG A 121 -8.29 -11.43 5.03
CA ARG A 121 -6.96 -11.21 5.63
C ARG A 121 -6.60 -9.72 5.71
N VAL A 122 -6.85 -8.97 4.64
CA VAL A 122 -6.54 -7.53 4.58
C VAL A 122 -7.44 -6.74 5.53
N GLY A 123 -8.71 -7.11 5.67
CA GLY A 123 -9.65 -6.44 6.57
C GLY A 123 -9.31 -6.69 8.04
N GLU A 124 -8.94 -7.91 8.42
CA GLU A 124 -8.44 -8.19 9.78
C GLU A 124 -7.12 -7.45 10.06
N ALA A 125 -6.19 -7.44 9.10
CA ALA A 125 -4.98 -6.63 9.20
C ALA A 125 -5.28 -5.13 9.33
N ALA A 126 -6.27 -4.62 8.59
CA ALA A 126 -6.71 -3.23 8.66
C ALA A 126 -7.28 -2.86 10.04
N LYS A 127 -8.12 -3.72 10.64
CA LYS A 127 -8.63 -3.55 12.01
C LYS A 127 -7.48 -3.39 13.00
N LEU A 128 -6.49 -4.29 12.93
CA LEU A 128 -5.31 -4.25 13.81
C LEU A 128 -4.45 -3.01 13.56
N TYR A 129 -4.24 -2.64 12.29
CA TYR A 129 -3.38 -1.51 11.93
C TYR A 129 -3.95 -0.18 12.42
N ILE A 130 -5.26 0.03 12.27
CA ILE A 130 -5.98 1.21 12.76
C ILE A 130 -5.96 1.27 14.30
N LYS A 131 -6.18 0.13 14.99
CA LYS A 131 -6.25 0.06 16.46
C LYS A 131 -4.88 0.06 17.14
N SER A 132 -3.80 -0.19 16.40
CA SER A 132 -2.45 -0.37 16.95
C SER A 132 -2.00 0.83 17.79
N GLN A 133 -1.64 0.56 19.05
CA GLN A 133 -1.05 1.53 19.97
C GLN A 133 0.48 1.53 19.93
N SER A 134 1.10 0.83 18.97
CA SER A 134 2.56 0.78 18.86
C SER A 134 3.14 2.18 18.62
N LYS A 135 4.05 2.62 19.49
CA LYS A 135 4.75 3.91 19.34
C LYS A 135 5.75 3.93 18.18
N SER A 136 6.17 2.76 17.69
CA SER A 136 7.17 2.64 16.62
C SER A 136 6.56 2.30 15.25
N MET A 137 5.36 1.70 15.23
CA MET A 137 4.74 1.18 14.01
C MET A 137 3.25 1.53 13.85
N GLY A 138 2.57 1.95 14.92
CA GLY A 138 1.14 2.25 14.89
C GLY A 138 0.86 3.62 14.28
N ILE A 139 0.05 3.66 13.22
CA ILE A 139 -0.32 4.90 12.51
C ILE A 139 -1.00 5.91 13.43
N LYS A 140 -1.81 5.44 14.39
CA LYS A 140 -2.42 6.31 15.40
C LYS A 140 -1.37 7.15 16.12
N GLN A 141 -0.33 6.50 16.65
CA GLN A 141 0.70 7.17 17.46
C GLN A 141 1.70 7.96 16.61
N LEU A 142 2.01 7.47 15.40
CA LEU A 142 3.01 8.10 14.53
C LEU A 142 2.47 9.32 13.79
N VAL A 143 1.21 9.26 13.34
CA VAL A 143 0.62 10.24 12.40
C VAL A 143 -0.50 11.04 13.06
N PHE A 144 -1.50 10.39 13.65
CA PHE A 144 -2.76 11.06 14.00
C PHE A 144 -2.77 11.71 15.39
N ALA A 145 -2.37 10.98 16.43
CA ALA A 145 -2.33 11.48 17.80
C ALA A 145 -1.45 12.74 17.97
N PRO A 146 -0.26 12.85 17.32
CA PRO A 146 0.53 14.08 17.37
C PRO A 146 -0.16 15.32 16.81
N LEU A 147 -1.15 15.11 15.93
CA LEU A 147 -1.94 16.15 15.29
C LEU A 147 -3.30 16.37 15.97
N GLY A 148 -3.61 15.63 17.04
CA GLY A 148 -4.93 15.69 17.70
C GLY A 148 -6.08 15.14 16.85
N ILE A 149 -5.79 14.28 15.86
CA ILE A 149 -6.81 13.68 15.00
C ILE A 149 -7.24 12.35 15.61
N GLU A 150 -8.54 12.20 15.89
CA GLU A 150 -9.09 10.98 16.50
C GLU A 150 -9.42 9.89 15.48
N ASN A 151 -9.90 10.28 14.30
CA ASN A 151 -10.27 9.38 13.21
C ASN A 151 -9.01 8.87 12.50
N VAL A 152 -8.53 7.70 12.94
CA VAL A 152 -7.34 7.02 12.41
C VAL A 152 -7.71 6.21 11.18
N ASP A 153 -6.93 6.35 10.10
CA ASP A 153 -7.11 5.58 8.88
C ASP A 153 -5.79 5.51 8.09
N PHE A 154 -5.74 4.72 7.02
CA PHE A 154 -4.58 4.60 6.14
C PHE A 154 -4.99 4.55 4.67
N ALA A 155 -4.02 4.80 3.80
CA ALA A 155 -4.18 4.80 2.35
C ALA A 155 -3.65 3.48 1.80
N LEU A 156 -4.54 2.63 1.31
CA LEU A 156 -4.23 1.33 0.73
C LEU A 156 -4.17 1.40 -0.80
N LEU A 157 -3.05 1.00 -1.38
CA LEU A 157 -2.97 0.61 -2.77
C LEU A 157 -3.34 -0.87 -2.89
N TRP A 158 -4.58 -1.11 -3.34
CA TRP A 158 -5.05 -2.41 -3.80
C TRP A 158 -5.29 -2.30 -5.29
N ASP A 159 -4.43 -2.91 -6.12
CA ASP A 159 -4.42 -2.73 -7.58
C ASP A 159 -5.82 -2.75 -8.24
N TRP A 160 -6.68 -3.70 -7.88
CA TRP A 160 -8.06 -3.87 -8.33
C TRP A 160 -8.94 -2.63 -8.14
N THR A 161 -8.92 -2.06 -6.94
CA THR A 161 -9.78 -0.95 -6.50
C THR A 161 -9.12 0.39 -6.71
N SER A 162 -7.80 0.44 -6.69
CA SER A 162 -7.01 1.67 -6.78
C SER A 162 -6.65 2.05 -8.21
N LEU A 163 -6.63 1.10 -9.15
CA LEU A 163 -6.34 1.32 -10.57
C LEU A 163 -7.57 1.03 -11.44
N PHE A 164 -7.68 1.72 -12.58
CA PHE A 164 -8.76 1.42 -13.53
C PHE A 164 -8.55 0.06 -14.19
N GLN A 165 -9.53 -0.82 -14.06
CA GLN A 165 -9.45 -2.20 -14.56
C GLN A 165 -9.95 -2.31 -15.98
N ALA A 166 -9.34 -3.19 -16.79
CA ALA A 166 -9.64 -3.34 -18.21
C ALA A 166 -11.13 -3.61 -18.48
N ARG A 167 -11.77 -4.38 -17.59
CA ARG A 167 -13.21 -4.64 -17.56
C ARG A 167 -13.72 -4.40 -16.14
N SER A 168 -14.91 -3.82 -16.04
CA SER A 168 -15.68 -3.74 -14.80
C SER A 168 -17.02 -4.45 -14.96
N ARG A 169 -17.63 -4.83 -13.84
CA ARG A 169 -18.94 -5.48 -13.83
C ARG A 169 -20.05 -4.54 -14.29
N LYS A 170 -20.00 -3.26 -13.88
CA LYS A 170 -21.08 -2.28 -14.15
C LYS A 170 -20.75 -1.31 -15.28
N SER A 171 -19.51 -0.83 -15.33
CA SER A 171 -19.05 0.26 -16.19
C SER A 171 -18.41 -0.19 -17.50
N GLY A 172 -18.32 -1.50 -17.75
CA GLY A 172 -17.80 -2.05 -19.01
C GLY A 172 -16.29 -1.86 -19.20
N HIS A 173 -15.85 -1.51 -20.41
CA HIS A 173 -14.44 -1.34 -20.75
C HIS A 173 -13.90 0.03 -20.35
N ARG A 174 -12.59 0.12 -20.11
CA ARG A 174 -11.93 1.41 -19.85
C ARG A 174 -12.11 2.39 -20.98
N THR A 175 -12.41 3.65 -20.64
CA THR A 175 -12.28 4.77 -21.56
C THR A 175 -10.81 5.04 -21.91
N ALA A 176 -10.55 5.85 -22.95
CA ALA A 176 -9.19 6.27 -23.30
C ALA A 176 -8.47 6.98 -22.14
N LYS A 177 -9.19 7.86 -21.42
CA LYS A 177 -8.69 8.55 -20.23
C LYS A 177 -8.33 7.57 -19.10
N GLN A 178 -9.20 6.60 -18.83
CA GLN A 178 -8.95 5.57 -17.82
C GLN A 178 -7.76 4.69 -18.19
N SER A 179 -7.59 4.37 -19.48
CA SER A 179 -6.44 3.60 -19.96
C SER A 179 -5.11 4.35 -19.79
N MET A 180 -5.10 5.66 -20.03
CA MET A 180 -3.94 6.52 -19.75
C MET A 180 -3.61 6.54 -18.25
N LEU A 181 -4.62 6.74 -17.40
CA LEU A 181 -4.46 6.76 -15.95
C LEU A 181 -3.99 5.42 -15.40
N TYR A 182 -4.46 4.29 -15.96
CA TYR A 182 -3.98 2.97 -15.59
C TYR A 182 -2.49 2.79 -15.88
N ARG A 183 -2.03 3.12 -17.10
CA ARG A 183 -0.60 2.99 -17.45
C ARG A 183 0.27 3.84 -16.52
N LYS A 184 -0.17 5.06 -16.23
CA LYS A 184 0.49 5.94 -15.26
C LYS A 184 0.46 5.37 -13.84
N GLY A 185 -0.66 4.76 -13.44
CA GLY A 185 -0.86 4.14 -12.14
C GLY A 185 0.04 2.93 -11.92
N ILE A 186 0.25 2.09 -12.94
CA ILE A 186 1.22 0.98 -12.88
C ILE A 186 2.64 1.50 -12.63
N SER A 187 3.05 2.57 -13.33
CA SER A 187 4.36 3.20 -13.08
C SER A 187 4.47 3.72 -11.65
N TYR A 188 3.45 4.41 -11.15
CA TYR A 188 3.45 4.92 -9.77
C TYR A 188 3.31 3.83 -8.70
N ALA A 189 2.70 2.68 -9.00
CA ALA A 189 2.58 1.58 -8.06
C ALA A 189 3.98 1.10 -7.60
N SER A 190 4.96 1.13 -8.50
CA SER A 190 6.36 0.85 -8.17
C SER A 190 6.87 1.72 -7.02
N ILE A 191 6.48 3.00 -6.95
CA ILE A 191 6.84 3.89 -5.82
C ILE A 191 6.22 3.37 -4.53
N TRP A 192 4.95 2.98 -4.52
CA TRP A 192 4.29 2.47 -3.31
C TRP A 192 4.96 1.21 -2.78
N TYR A 193 5.28 0.26 -3.67
CA TYR A 193 6.00 -0.96 -3.31
C TYR A 193 7.47 -0.71 -2.95
N GLY A 194 8.13 0.24 -3.60
CA GLY A 194 9.57 0.48 -3.45
C GLY A 194 9.94 1.53 -2.39
N HIS A 195 9.02 2.39 -1.96
CA HIS A 195 9.38 3.52 -1.11
C HIS A 195 9.89 3.05 0.26
N ALA A 196 10.99 3.60 0.76
CA ALA A 196 11.75 3.10 1.91
C ALA A 196 11.03 3.19 3.29
N HIS A 197 9.82 3.74 3.30
CA HIS A 197 9.05 4.04 4.50
C HIS A 197 7.57 3.67 4.40
N THR A 198 7.11 3.19 3.24
CA THR A 198 5.76 2.63 3.08
C THR A 198 5.68 1.28 3.75
N VAL A 199 4.46 0.81 4.01
CA VAL A 199 4.22 -0.56 4.46
C VAL A 199 3.76 -1.39 3.27
N THR A 200 4.31 -2.59 3.12
CA THR A 200 3.87 -3.55 2.12
C THR A 200 3.27 -4.75 2.85
N TRP A 201 2.01 -5.03 2.56
CA TRP A 201 1.35 -6.27 2.95
C TRP A 201 1.44 -7.25 1.80
N MET A 202 2.01 -8.40 2.07
CA MET A 202 2.03 -9.54 1.16
C MET A 202 0.93 -10.50 1.59
N ASN A 203 0.30 -11.19 0.65
CA ASN A 203 -0.47 -12.38 0.97
C ASN A 203 0.04 -13.53 0.11
N THR A 204 0.95 -14.31 0.70
CA THR A 204 1.57 -15.46 0.03
C THR A 204 0.69 -16.71 0.07
N ALA A 205 -0.33 -16.73 0.92
CA ALA A 205 -1.26 -17.84 1.05
C ALA A 205 -2.20 -17.91 -0.16
N MET A 206 -2.64 -19.14 -0.46
CA MET A 206 -3.61 -19.44 -1.50
C MET A 206 -4.81 -20.17 -0.86
N PRO A 207 -6.04 -19.94 -1.33
CA PRO A 207 -7.18 -20.74 -0.91
C PRO A 207 -6.96 -22.22 -1.22
N ALA A 208 -7.43 -23.10 -0.35
CA ALA A 208 -7.34 -24.56 -0.54
C ALA A 208 -8.09 -25.04 -1.80
N THR A 209 -9.07 -24.26 -2.27
CA THR A 209 -9.88 -24.53 -3.47
C THR A 209 -9.15 -24.26 -4.78
N VAL A 210 -8.02 -23.57 -4.75
CA VAL A 210 -7.24 -23.24 -5.95
C VAL A 210 -6.47 -24.47 -6.43
N SER A 211 -6.46 -24.69 -7.75
CA SER A 211 -5.74 -25.81 -8.37
C SER A 211 -4.27 -25.88 -7.91
N PRO A 212 -3.71 -27.08 -7.64
CA PRO A 212 -2.29 -27.25 -7.36
C PRO A 212 -1.35 -26.71 -8.46
N THR A 213 -1.86 -26.63 -9.70
CA THR A 213 -1.12 -26.10 -10.87
C THR A 213 -1.19 -24.57 -10.97
N HIS A 214 -1.97 -23.90 -10.13
CA HIS A 214 -2.04 -22.44 -10.12
C HIS A 214 -0.69 -21.87 -9.69
N VAL A 215 -0.24 -20.84 -10.41
CA VAL A 215 1.03 -20.17 -10.11
C VAL A 215 0.95 -19.55 -8.72
N LYS A 216 1.72 -20.12 -7.80
CA LYS A 216 1.86 -19.64 -6.42
C LYS A 216 2.51 -18.26 -6.38
N TYR A 217 2.34 -17.55 -5.27
CA TYR A 217 2.95 -16.23 -5.06
C TYR A 217 4.46 -16.22 -5.34
N THR A 218 5.21 -17.20 -4.82
CA THR A 218 6.67 -17.29 -4.96
C THR A 218 7.13 -17.62 -6.36
N ALA A 219 6.26 -18.19 -7.19
CA ALA A 219 6.51 -18.48 -8.60
C ALA A 219 5.96 -17.37 -9.53
N SER A 220 5.30 -16.34 -8.99
CA SER A 220 4.88 -15.16 -9.74
C SER A 220 6.08 -14.25 -9.96
N GLY A 221 6.47 -14.04 -11.22
CA GLY A 221 7.61 -13.17 -11.54
C GLY A 221 7.47 -11.77 -10.94
N TRP A 222 6.27 -11.18 -11.00
CA TRP A 222 6.01 -9.83 -10.52
C TRP A 222 5.92 -9.75 -8.98
N CYS A 223 5.09 -10.57 -8.35
CA CYS A 223 4.92 -10.54 -6.88
C CYS A 223 6.23 -10.90 -6.17
N TRP A 224 6.99 -11.85 -6.70
CA TRP A 224 8.30 -12.20 -6.17
C TRP A 224 9.28 -11.03 -6.30
N ALA A 225 9.37 -10.37 -7.48
CA ALA A 225 10.22 -9.21 -7.66
C ALA A 225 9.87 -8.06 -6.69
N GLU A 226 8.59 -7.72 -6.54
CA GLU A 226 8.11 -6.68 -5.61
C GLU A 226 8.55 -6.97 -4.17
N SER A 227 8.41 -8.22 -3.72
CA SER A 227 8.79 -8.61 -2.37
C SER A 227 10.30 -8.51 -2.13
N ARG A 228 11.13 -8.85 -3.11
CA ARG A 228 12.59 -8.76 -3.01
C ARG A 228 13.10 -7.33 -3.01
N VAL A 229 12.55 -6.47 -3.88
CA VAL A 229 12.86 -5.03 -3.88
C VAL A 229 12.41 -4.38 -2.57
N SER A 230 11.21 -4.71 -2.11
CA SER A 230 10.68 -4.23 -0.82
C SER A 230 11.59 -4.63 0.34
N ALA A 231 11.98 -5.92 0.42
CA ALA A 231 12.86 -6.44 1.48
C ALA A 231 14.24 -5.78 1.49
N THR A 232 14.72 -5.31 0.34
CA THR A 232 16.02 -4.64 0.23
C THR A 232 15.97 -3.21 0.78
N LEU A 233 14.84 -2.50 0.54
CA LEU A 233 14.71 -1.08 0.87
C LEU A 233 14.09 -0.83 2.25
N LYS A 234 13.35 -1.80 2.79
CA LYS A 234 12.53 -1.64 4.00
C LYS A 234 13.11 -2.38 5.20
N PRO A 235 13.12 -1.76 6.40
CA PRO A 235 13.35 -2.48 7.65
C PRO A 235 12.30 -3.59 7.87
N HIS A 236 12.70 -4.70 8.51
CA HIS A 236 11.90 -5.94 8.66
C HIS A 236 10.45 -5.78 9.16
N GLY A 237 10.07 -4.68 9.82
CA GLY A 237 8.69 -4.42 10.26
C GLY A 237 7.76 -3.78 9.22
N GLN A 238 8.25 -3.40 8.04
CA GLN A 238 7.47 -2.72 6.99
C GLN A 238 7.06 -3.64 5.84
N LEU A 239 7.50 -4.89 5.87
CA LEU A 239 7.07 -5.93 4.94
C LEU A 239 6.41 -7.03 5.79
N VAL A 240 5.10 -7.14 5.69
CA VAL A 240 4.30 -8.07 6.51
C VAL A 240 3.63 -9.08 5.60
N ASP A 241 3.87 -10.37 5.84
CA ASP A 241 3.16 -11.43 5.15
C ASP A 241 1.90 -11.81 5.95
N LEU A 242 0.73 -11.53 5.36
CA LEU A 242 -0.57 -11.90 5.90
C LEU A 242 -0.90 -13.36 5.64
N GLY A 243 -0.19 -14.02 4.72
CA GLY A 243 -0.37 -15.43 4.40
C GLY A 243 0.24 -16.37 5.45
N SER A 244 1.15 -15.87 6.29
CA SER A 244 1.78 -16.63 7.37
C SER A 244 1.02 -16.56 8.69
N VAL A 245 -0.09 -15.83 8.73
CA VAL A 245 -0.95 -15.68 9.91
C VAL A 245 -2.22 -16.50 9.70
N ASP A 246 -2.58 -17.30 10.69
CA ASP A 246 -3.89 -17.95 10.74
C ASP A 246 -4.95 -16.90 11.05
N VAL A 247 -5.73 -16.59 10.02
CA VAL A 247 -6.94 -15.77 10.10
C VAL A 247 -8.06 -16.77 9.91
N GLY A 248 -8.71 -17.11 11.04
CA GLY A 248 -9.65 -18.21 11.19
C GLY A 248 -10.84 -18.19 10.24
#